data_AF-A0A920V782-F1
#
_entry.id   AF-A0A920V782-F1
#
_cell.length_a   1.000
_cell.length_b   1.000
_cell.length_c   1.000
_cell.angle_alpha   90.00
_cell.angle_beta   90.00
_cell.angle_gamma   90.00
#
_symmetry.space_group_name_H-M   'P 1'
#
loop_
_entity.id
_entity.type
_entity.pdbx_description
1 polymer ?
#
loop_
_entity_poly.entity_id
_entity_poly.type
_entity_poly.pdbx_seq_one_letter_code
_entity_poly.pdbx_strand_id
1 'polypeptide(L)'
;MSTCIKQLKKFLMLRYQSIKQQKNIDWGTAETLAFGSLLDEGFPVRLVGQDSGRGTFSQRHSVLRDQKDNSRYIPLNNISKNQKRFEIVDSLLSELAVLGFEYGYSLVEPDTLTVWEAQFGDFANGAQVVIDQFIASGERKWTRVSLA
;
A
#
# COMPACT_ATOMS: atom_id res chain seq x y z
N MET A 1 -8.66 13.38 16.35
CA MET A 1 -8.75 13.72 14.92
C MET A 1 -9.95 14.64 14.74
N SER A 2 -9.73 15.93 14.98
CA SER A 2 -10.82 16.88 15.29
C SER A 2 -11.30 17.66 14.06
N THR A 3 -10.62 17.48 12.91
CA THR A 3 -10.91 18.21 11.68
C THR A 3 -10.49 17.39 10.47
N CYS A 4 -11.46 16.68 9.90
CA CYS A 4 -11.32 15.93 8.65
C CYS A 4 -12.07 16.68 7.54
N ILE A 5 -11.55 16.65 6.30
CA ILE A 5 -12.22 17.21 5.12
C ILE A 5 -13.64 16.60 5.02
N LYS A 6 -14.66 17.43 4.80
CA LYS A 6 -16.09 17.01 4.75
C LYS A 6 -16.32 15.85 3.76
N GLN A 7 -15.64 15.87 2.61
CA GLN A 7 -15.73 14.85 1.58
C GLN A 7 -15.13 13.50 2.02
N LEU A 8 -14.00 13.53 2.75
CA LEU A 8 -13.37 12.33 3.32
C LEU A 8 -14.25 11.70 4.42
N LYS A 9 -14.93 12.53 5.23
CA LYS A 9 -15.90 12.02 6.22
C LYS A 9 -17.06 11.28 5.55
N LYS A 10 -17.59 11.82 4.44
CA LYS A 10 -18.65 11.17 3.66
C LYS A 10 -18.16 9.84 3.07
N PHE A 11 -16.95 9.82 2.53
CA PHE A 11 -16.31 8.61 2.00
C PHE A 11 -16.19 7.51 3.06
N LEU A 12 -15.66 7.84 4.24
CA LEU A 12 -15.52 6.87 5.34
C LEU A 12 -16.88 6.34 5.84
N MET A 13 -17.92 7.19 5.88
CA MET A 13 -19.27 6.73 6.22
C MET A 13 -19.83 5.75 5.17
N LEU A 14 -19.61 6.01 3.88
CA LEU A 14 -20.06 5.11 2.82
C LEU A 14 -19.36 3.75 2.92
N ARG A 15 -18.04 3.73 3.13
CA ARG A 15 -17.29 2.50 3.39
C ARG A 15 -17.86 1.71 4.57
N TYR A 16 -18.11 2.39 5.69
CA TYR A 16 -18.69 1.76 6.87
C TYR A 16 -20.06 1.13 6.60
N GLN A 17 -20.92 1.82 5.83
CA GLN A 17 -22.23 1.29 5.44
C GLN A 17 -22.12 0.06 4.53
N SER A 18 -21.25 0.09 3.51
CA SER A 18 -21.03 -1.05 2.61
C SER A 18 -20.54 -2.28 3.36
N ILE A 19 -19.61 -2.11 4.31
CA ILE A 19 -19.11 -3.20 5.16
C ILE A 19 -20.24 -3.75 6.04
N LYS A 20 -21.00 -2.88 6.70
CA LYS A 20 -22.10 -3.29 7.59
C LYS A 20 -23.22 -4.04 6.86
N GLN A 21 -23.49 -3.64 5.61
CA GLN A 21 -24.52 -4.26 4.77
C GLN A 21 -24.00 -5.45 3.95
N GLN A 22 -22.68 -5.69 3.94
CA GLN A 22 -22.00 -6.71 3.14
C GLN A 22 -22.37 -6.66 1.65
N LYS A 23 -22.62 -5.46 1.13
CA LYS A 23 -23.03 -5.22 -0.26
C LYS A 23 -22.26 -4.03 -0.83
N ASN A 24 -22.01 -4.06 -2.13
CA ASN A 24 -21.35 -2.97 -2.87
C ASN A 24 -20.00 -2.57 -2.24
N ILE A 25 -19.16 -3.55 -1.92
CA ILE A 25 -17.79 -3.32 -1.48
C ILE A 25 -16.98 -2.91 -2.72
N ASP A 26 -16.45 -1.70 -2.70
CA ASP A 26 -15.56 -1.16 -3.72
C ASP A 26 -14.13 -1.67 -3.55
N TRP A 27 -13.33 -1.54 -4.61
CA TRP A 27 -11.95 -2.04 -4.65
C TRP A 27 -11.08 -1.52 -3.50
N GLY A 28 -11.14 -0.21 -3.22
CA GLY A 28 -10.33 0.38 -2.16
C GLY A 28 -10.72 -0.12 -0.76
N THR A 29 -12.00 -0.46 -0.54
CA THR A 29 -12.45 -1.10 0.71
C THR A 29 -11.99 -2.54 0.79
N ALA A 30 -12.10 -3.31 -0.29
CA ALA A 30 -11.61 -4.68 -0.35
C ALA A 30 -10.09 -4.76 -0.12
N GLU A 31 -9.31 -3.88 -0.75
CA GLU A 31 -7.86 -3.74 -0.56
C GLU A 31 -7.53 -3.43 0.91
N THR A 32 -8.24 -2.48 1.52
CA THR A 32 -8.04 -2.13 2.94
C THR A 32 -8.34 -3.32 3.86
N LEU A 33 -9.38 -4.11 3.56
CA LEU A 33 -9.73 -5.30 4.33
C LEU A 33 -8.67 -6.39 4.19
N ALA A 34 -8.13 -6.60 2.99
CA ALA A 34 -7.06 -7.57 2.74
C ALA A 34 -5.76 -7.20 3.48
N PHE A 35 -5.36 -5.93 3.46
CA PHE A 35 -4.22 -5.48 4.28
C PHE A 35 -4.51 -5.62 5.77
N GLY A 36 -5.71 -5.24 6.21
CA GLY A 36 -6.12 -5.38 7.60
C GLY A 36 -6.04 -6.82 8.12
N SER A 37 -6.49 -7.80 7.33
CA SER A 37 -6.43 -9.21 7.72
C SER A 37 -5.00 -9.72 7.81
N LEU A 38 -4.14 -9.40 6.83
CA LEU A 38 -2.73 -9.79 6.86
C LEU A 38 -2.00 -9.25 8.09
N LEU A 39 -2.24 -7.98 8.42
CA LEU A 39 -1.62 -7.34 9.57
C LEU A 39 -2.04 -7.99 10.89
N ASP A 40 -3.31 -8.40 11.01
CA ASP A 40 -3.82 -9.08 12.20
C ASP A 40 -3.35 -10.55 12.28
N GLU A 41 -3.20 -11.22 11.13
CA GLU A 41 -2.65 -12.58 11.02
C GLU A 41 -1.15 -12.67 11.31
N GLY A 42 -0.44 -11.54 11.33
CA GLY A 42 0.97 -11.49 11.69
C GLY A 42 1.92 -11.23 10.52
N PHE A 43 1.41 -10.84 9.35
CA PHE A 43 2.19 -10.47 8.16
C PHE A 43 2.31 -8.95 8.05
N PRO A 44 3.53 -8.38 8.08
CA PRO A 44 3.73 -6.97 7.78
C PRO A 44 3.34 -6.66 6.34
N VAL A 45 2.91 -5.42 6.09
CA VAL A 45 2.57 -4.96 4.74
C VAL A 45 3.31 -3.65 4.48
N ARG A 46 4.00 -3.59 3.35
CA ARG A 46 4.76 -2.43 2.88
C ARG A 46 4.24 -2.02 1.50
N LEU A 47 3.64 -0.84 1.41
CA LEU A 47 3.13 -0.26 0.17
C LEU A 47 3.96 0.98 -0.19
N VAL A 48 4.64 0.93 -1.32
CA VAL A 48 5.51 2.01 -1.80
C VAL A 48 5.11 2.45 -3.18
N GLY A 49 5.01 3.76 -3.39
CA GLY A 49 4.67 4.30 -4.69
C GLY A 49 4.40 5.79 -4.61
N GLN A 50 4.33 6.43 -5.77
CA GLN A 50 4.10 7.87 -5.82
C GLN A 50 2.64 8.18 -5.45
N ASP A 51 2.44 8.99 -4.42
CA ASP A 51 1.12 9.35 -3.87
C ASP A 51 0.25 8.17 -3.40
N SER A 52 0.84 6.99 -3.18
CA SER A 52 0.14 5.78 -2.77
C SER A 52 -0.57 5.92 -1.41
N GLY A 53 -0.13 6.85 -0.55
CA GLY A 53 -0.76 7.20 0.72
C GLY A 53 -2.25 7.59 0.60
N ARG A 54 -2.55 8.44 -0.38
CA ARG A 54 -3.93 8.84 -0.74
C ARG A 54 -4.51 7.90 -1.80
N GLY A 55 -3.63 7.34 -2.63
CA GLY A 55 -3.94 6.69 -3.89
C GLY A 55 -4.04 7.74 -5.00
N THR A 56 -3.49 7.41 -6.18
CA THR A 56 -3.49 8.30 -7.36
C THR A 56 -4.91 8.79 -7.71
N PHE A 57 -5.90 7.91 -7.61
CA PHE A 57 -7.31 8.21 -7.91
C PHE A 57 -8.11 8.63 -6.66
N SER A 58 -7.45 8.97 -5.55
CA SER A 58 -8.08 9.29 -4.26
C SER A 58 -9.04 8.21 -3.76
N GLN A 59 -8.73 6.95 -4.06
CA GLN A 59 -9.55 5.79 -3.77
C GLN A 59 -9.17 5.10 -2.47
N ARG A 60 -7.94 5.30 -1.96
CA ARG A 60 -7.38 4.49 -0.87
C ARG A 60 -7.54 5.13 0.50
N HIS A 61 -7.05 6.36 0.65
CA HIS A 61 -7.04 7.11 1.92
C HIS A 61 -6.46 6.32 3.11
N SER A 62 -5.38 5.54 2.89
CA SER A 62 -4.68 4.82 3.98
C SER A 62 -3.96 5.75 4.95
N VAL A 63 -3.72 6.99 4.53
CA VAL A 63 -3.12 8.05 5.32
C VAL A 63 -4.13 9.18 5.46
N LEU A 64 -4.55 9.43 6.70
CA LEU A 64 -5.40 10.57 7.04
C LEU A 64 -4.53 11.70 7.60
N ARG A 65 -4.75 12.93 7.14
CA ARG A 65 -4.08 14.13 7.68
C ARG A 65 -5.09 15.02 8.39
N ASP A 66 -4.80 15.45 9.62
CA ASP A 66 -5.63 16.44 10.31
C ASP A 66 -5.35 17.83 9.71
N GLN A 67 -6.41 18.60 9.43
CA GLN A 67 -6.27 19.90 8.78
C GLN A 67 -5.70 20.98 9.71
N LYS A 68 -5.75 20.78 11.02
CA LYS A 68 -5.29 21.80 11.98
C LYS A 68 -3.79 21.76 12.23
N ASP A 69 -3.24 20.56 12.43
CA ASP A 69 -1.85 20.36 12.83
C ASP A 69 -1.03 19.56 11.81
N ASN A 70 -1.67 19.14 10.70
CA ASN A 70 -1.06 18.32 9.65
C ASN A 70 -0.53 16.96 10.16
N SER A 71 -0.99 16.50 11.32
CA SER A 71 -0.61 15.21 11.89
C SER A 71 -1.08 14.06 10.99
N ARG A 72 -0.25 13.02 10.89
CA ARG A 72 -0.50 11.83 10.06
C ARG A 72 -1.11 10.73 10.92
N TYR A 73 -2.28 10.22 10.53
CA TYR A 73 -2.94 9.09 11.16
C TYR A 73 -3.14 7.96 10.15
N ILE A 74 -2.70 6.75 10.49
CA ILE A 74 -2.79 5.56 9.62
C ILE A 74 -3.77 4.58 10.29
N PRO A 75 -5.01 4.44 9.79
CA PRO A 75 -6.02 3.58 10.43
C PRO A 75 -5.59 2.11 10.52
N LEU A 76 -4.92 1.59 9.50
CA LEU A 76 -4.44 0.20 9.47
C LEU A 76 -3.40 -0.12 10.54
N ASN A 77 -2.76 0.88 11.15
CA ASN A 77 -1.82 0.68 12.27
C ASN A 77 -2.51 0.67 13.65
N ASN A 78 -3.84 0.71 13.70
CA ASN A 78 -4.63 0.84 14.94
C ASN A 78 -5.81 -0.15 15.00
N ILE A 79 -5.67 -1.35 14.45
CA ILE A 79 -6.67 -2.43 14.44
C ILE A 79 -6.62 -3.25 15.74
N SER A 80 -5.45 -3.78 16.09
CA SER A 80 -5.23 -4.57 17.30
C SER A 80 -3.89 -4.22 17.97
N LYS A 81 -3.63 -4.70 19.20
CA LYS A 81 -2.34 -4.47 19.87
C LYS A 81 -1.21 -5.38 19.37
N ASN A 82 -1.59 -6.51 18.77
CA ASN A 82 -0.67 -7.57 18.35
C ASN A 82 -0.41 -7.59 16.85
N GLN A 83 -1.12 -6.76 16.08
CA GLN A 83 -0.93 -6.65 14.64
C GLN A 83 0.52 -6.30 14.27
N LYS A 84 0.89 -6.63 13.03
CA LYS A 84 2.09 -6.10 12.41
C LYS A 84 1.89 -4.68 11.90
N ARG A 85 3.00 -4.13 11.42
CA ARG A 85 3.08 -2.76 10.94
C ARG A 85 2.68 -2.68 9.47
N PHE A 86 1.78 -1.76 9.19
CA PHE A 86 1.51 -1.24 7.85
C PHE A 86 2.45 -0.07 7.58
N GLU A 87 3.34 -0.24 6.62
CA GLU A 87 4.23 0.81 6.16
C GLU A 87 3.76 1.34 4.81
N ILE A 88 3.57 2.66 4.74
CA ILE A 88 3.16 3.34 3.52
C ILE A 88 4.09 4.52 3.23
N VAL A 89 4.81 4.37 2.12
CA VAL A 89 5.88 5.27 1.72
C VAL A 89 5.49 5.94 0.41
N ASP A 90 5.33 7.26 0.45
CA ASP A 90 5.20 8.06 -0.76
C ASP A 90 6.60 8.19 -1.36
N SER A 91 6.84 7.55 -2.50
CA SER A 91 8.17 7.42 -3.08
C SER A 91 8.65 8.72 -3.73
N LEU A 92 9.96 8.80 -3.98
CA LEU A 92 10.51 9.79 -4.91
C LEU A 92 10.01 9.51 -6.34
N LEU A 93 10.14 10.51 -7.21
CA LEU A 93 9.74 10.46 -8.62
C LEU A 93 10.80 9.70 -9.45
N SER A 94 10.97 8.40 -9.13
CA SER A 94 11.91 7.49 -9.79
C SER A 94 11.44 6.05 -9.69
N GLU A 95 10.99 5.48 -10.80
CA GLU A 95 10.42 4.14 -10.87
C GLU A 95 11.52 3.07 -10.80
N LEU A 96 12.62 3.26 -11.54
CA LEU A 96 13.74 2.31 -11.59
C LEU A 96 14.37 2.08 -10.22
N ALA A 97 14.73 3.17 -9.53
CA ALA A 97 15.43 3.08 -8.26
C ALA A 97 14.52 2.55 -7.15
N VAL A 98 13.26 2.99 -7.12
CA VAL A 98 12.29 2.56 -6.12
C VAL A 98 11.95 1.08 -6.31
N LEU A 99 11.64 0.65 -7.54
CA LEU A 99 11.34 -0.77 -7.79
C LEU A 99 12.55 -1.68 -7.50
N GLY A 100 13.76 -1.24 -7.84
CA GLY A 100 14.99 -1.96 -7.51
C GLY A 100 15.20 -2.10 -6.00
N PHE A 101 14.90 -1.04 -5.23
CA PHE A 101 14.97 -1.07 -3.77
C PHE A 101 13.94 -2.02 -3.17
N GLU A 102 12.68 -1.94 -3.61
CA GLU A 102 11.60 -2.80 -3.10
C GLU A 102 11.83 -4.28 -3.46
N TYR A 103 12.39 -4.56 -4.64
CA TYR A 103 12.85 -5.92 -4.97
C TYR A 103 13.96 -6.40 -4.02
N GLY A 104 14.91 -5.55 -3.66
CA GLY A 104 15.92 -5.89 -2.66
C GLY A 104 15.31 -6.15 -1.28
N TYR A 105 14.31 -5.37 -0.89
CA TYR A 105 13.59 -5.51 0.38
C TYR A 105 12.85 -6.84 0.46
N SER A 106 12.10 -7.22 -0.59
CA SER A 106 11.32 -8.46 -0.60
C SER A 106 12.18 -9.73 -0.52
N LEU A 107 13.45 -9.65 -0.94
CA LEU A 107 14.41 -10.75 -0.77
C LEU A 107 14.94 -10.89 0.66
N VAL A 108 14.98 -9.80 1.43
CA VAL A 108 15.50 -9.79 2.80
C VAL A 108 14.39 -10.08 3.82
N GLU A 109 13.20 -9.57 3.57
CA GLU A 109 12.02 -9.70 4.44
C GLU A 109 10.90 -10.48 3.73
N PRO A 110 11.05 -11.80 3.53
CA PRO A 110 10.10 -12.60 2.74
C PRO A 110 8.71 -12.73 3.39
N ASP A 111 8.60 -12.53 4.71
CA ASP A 111 7.33 -12.58 5.43
C ASP A 111 6.52 -11.27 5.30
N THR A 112 7.12 -10.23 4.72
CA THR A 112 6.45 -8.94 4.49
C THR A 112 5.82 -8.93 3.11
N LEU A 113 4.54 -8.58 3.02
CA LEU A 113 3.91 -8.26 1.75
C LEU A 113 4.47 -6.92 1.24
N THR A 114 5.40 -6.97 0.30
CA THR A 114 5.99 -5.79 -0.35
C THR A 114 5.27 -5.49 -1.66
N VAL A 115 4.63 -4.34 -1.76
CA VAL A 115 3.87 -3.89 -2.94
C VAL A 115 4.45 -2.59 -3.46
N TRP A 116 4.74 -2.54 -4.75
CA TRP A 116 5.09 -1.32 -5.46
C TRP A 116 3.95 -0.87 -6.38
N GLU A 117 3.53 0.40 -6.28
CA GLU A 117 2.47 1.01 -7.11
C GLU A 117 3.05 2.13 -7.97
N ALA A 118 3.02 1.92 -9.29
CA ALA A 118 3.24 2.99 -10.26
C ALA A 118 2.08 3.99 -10.27
N GLN A 119 2.36 5.27 -10.49
CA GLN A 119 1.29 6.29 -10.57
C GLN A 119 0.32 6.00 -11.72
N PHE A 120 0.87 5.61 -12.88
CA PHE A 120 0.15 5.06 -14.03
C PHE A 120 0.96 3.88 -14.57
N GLY A 121 0.27 2.86 -15.13
CA GLY A 121 0.91 1.66 -15.64
C GLY A 121 1.97 1.93 -16.71
N ASP A 122 1.79 2.99 -17.51
CA ASP A 122 2.73 3.37 -18.56
C ASP A 122 4.11 3.76 -18.02
N PHE A 123 4.22 4.26 -16.78
CA PHE A 123 5.48 4.65 -16.16
C PHE A 123 6.32 3.48 -15.64
N ALA A 124 5.74 2.27 -15.57
CA ALA A 124 6.50 1.08 -15.22
C ALA A 124 7.60 0.76 -16.25
N ASN A 125 7.49 1.29 -17.47
CA ASN A 125 8.53 1.18 -18.50
C ASN A 125 9.89 1.76 -18.05
N GLY A 126 9.90 2.76 -17.17
CA GLY A 126 11.12 3.34 -16.60
C GLY A 126 11.91 2.33 -15.77
N ALA A 127 11.23 1.30 -15.25
CA ALA A 127 11.81 0.23 -14.45
C ALA A 127 11.94 -1.11 -15.21
N GLN A 128 11.80 -1.11 -16.55
CA GLN A 128 11.82 -2.32 -17.37
C GLN A 128 13.05 -3.20 -17.12
N VAL A 129 14.22 -2.57 -16.92
CA VAL A 129 15.46 -3.29 -16.61
C VAL A 129 15.34 -4.12 -15.32
N VAL A 130 14.70 -3.56 -14.29
CA VAL A 130 14.49 -4.28 -13.01
C VAL A 130 13.49 -5.42 -13.21
N ILE A 131 12.41 -5.16 -13.94
CA ILE A 131 11.38 -6.15 -14.23
C ILE A 131 11.99 -7.34 -14.99
N ASP A 132 12.68 -7.09 -16.09
CA ASP A 132 13.18 -8.14 -16.97
C ASP A 132 14.35 -8.91 -16.33
N GLN A 133 15.30 -8.21 -15.70
CA GLN A 133 16.53 -8.83 -15.23
C GLN A 133 16.46 -9.39 -13.82
N PHE A 134 15.51 -8.95 -12.99
CA PHE A 134 15.40 -9.36 -11.60
C PHE A 134 14.06 -10.00 -11.29
N ILE A 135 12.94 -9.30 -11.49
CA ILE A 135 11.62 -9.81 -11.09
C ILE A 135 11.22 -11.05 -11.91
N ALA A 136 11.26 -10.94 -13.25
CA ALA A 136 10.80 -12.00 -14.15
C ALA A 136 11.77 -13.19 -14.23
N SER A 137 13.05 -12.99 -13.90
CA SER A 137 14.11 -13.96 -14.20
C SER A 137 15.04 -14.30 -13.04
N GLY A 138 14.84 -13.67 -11.88
CA GLY A 138 15.68 -13.84 -10.68
C GLY A 138 15.62 -15.24 -10.07
N GLU A 139 14.44 -15.86 -10.05
CA GLU A 139 14.28 -17.23 -9.55
C GLU A 139 15.06 -18.23 -10.41
N ARG A 140 14.93 -18.13 -11.73
CA ARG A 140 15.57 -19.08 -12.65
C ARG A 140 17.08 -18.87 -12.80
N LYS A 141 17.55 -17.62 -12.70
CA LYS A 141 18.98 -17.30 -12.79
C LYS A 141 19.74 -17.52 -11.49
N TRP A 142 19.13 -17.21 -10.35
CA TRP A 142 19.84 -17.11 -9.07
C TRP A 142 19.15 -17.86 -7.92
N THR A 143 18.09 -18.62 -8.19
CA THR A 143 17.30 -19.35 -7.18
C THR A 143 16.83 -18.43 -6.04
N ARG A 144 16.57 -17.16 -6.39
CA ARG A 144 16.02 -16.17 -5.46
C ARG A 144 14.52 -16.08 -5.70
N VAL A 145 13.75 -16.54 -4.73
CA VAL A 145 12.30 -16.39 -4.73
C VAL A 145 11.98 -15.00 -4.20
N SER A 146 11.32 -14.20 -5.02
CA SER A 146 10.70 -12.94 -4.59
C SER A 146 9.19 -13.08 -4.79
N LEU A 147 8.42 -12.99 -3.71
CA LEU A 147 6.97 -12.81 -3.76
C LEU A 147 6.71 -11.30 -3.88
N ALA A 148 6.86 -10.77 -5.09
CA ALA A 148 6.46 -9.42 -5.46
C ALA A 148 5.11 -9.45 -6.18
#